data_AF-A0A2A4WNG4-F1
#
_entry.id   AF-A0A2A4WNG4-F1
#
_cell.length_a   1.000
_cell.length_b   1.000
_cell.length_c   1.000
_cell.angle_alpha   90.00
_cell.angle_beta   90.00
_cell.angle_gamma   90.00
#
_symmetry.space_group_name_H-M   'P 1'
#
loop_
_entity.id
_entity.type
_entity.pdbx_description
1 polymer ?
#
loop_
_entity_poly.entity_id
_entity_poly.type
_entity_poly.pdbx_seq_one_letter_code
_entity_poly.pdbx_strand_id
1 'polypeptide(L)'
;MVKILSKSILLILSIVLLAGCEGLPDSYVDEFERMPGKQDRLARFIEQRNTELKELSNHTDSEFLTPYSQNENWAQHFVKATSQLTKAQSLYDNEISAIYDKDDPKDATSVFKLNRAFAELIQNSTSSARYVNERIAFLIETRENAQAIQTKAKQQLFEIDRIKEELLKLVKKTISVYPNKLNDLNAKLSSIDELVKNSKSSSALLNTQHDKLSDSSTKFIDYAIIGDQAIMIERNLSDVNKQQKETQKKISQLEKSYIKVLADQRIEYFLVIRRASWCEGEYCGNGSEKIYSPIKVDSKVFEYFDSSQIETLATIRRSWGKETFKINVKKDMWKALALNERYRWSRGHTHADYWIQKLYSKTFHKYVEIENDQSKETGWQSVSETYFWKQYDNLGMAIITKPYGFYEEDAISDAQPVGMATIAEPVMKDGVATGANRYGEWRQSNGLSFWHYYGMYHMYRGLIGPSRYGYNDWSGYNSRRRGSSYYGRNNRWGTFGSSTYSNSRYQNSGFARANSGAVYSARTGKGASSSSVRGASSSNRNRGPSSRGK
;
A
#
# COMPACT_ATOMS: atom_id res chain seq x y z
N MET A 1 -15.86 -26.46 -61.91
CA MET A 1 -14.96 -26.72 -60.76
C MET A 1 -15.39 -25.86 -59.57
N VAL A 2 -16.64 -26.07 -59.11
CA VAL A 2 -17.31 -25.29 -58.06
C VAL A 2 -17.75 -26.27 -56.98
N LYS A 3 -16.77 -26.85 -56.30
CA LYS A 3 -16.91 -27.74 -55.14
C LYS A 3 -15.54 -27.70 -54.47
N ILE A 4 -15.42 -26.95 -53.37
CA ILE A 4 -14.37 -26.96 -52.31
C ILE A 4 -14.49 -25.68 -51.44
N LEU A 5 -15.34 -24.72 -51.78
CA LEU A 5 -15.52 -23.47 -50.99
C LEU A 5 -16.67 -23.46 -49.97
N SER A 6 -17.42 -24.56 -49.77
CA SER A 6 -18.53 -24.58 -48.79
C SER A 6 -18.31 -25.42 -47.53
N LYS A 7 -17.17 -26.12 -47.36
CA LYS A 7 -16.88 -26.92 -46.15
C LYS A 7 -15.91 -26.29 -45.16
N SER A 8 -15.14 -25.27 -45.54
CA SER A 8 -14.20 -24.60 -44.61
C SER A 8 -14.77 -23.36 -43.92
N ILE A 9 -15.89 -22.81 -44.42
CA ILE A 9 -16.60 -21.72 -43.74
C ILE A 9 -17.46 -22.26 -42.58
N LEU A 10 -17.86 -23.53 -42.62
CA LEU A 10 -18.59 -24.14 -41.51
C LEU A 10 -17.70 -24.59 -40.34
N LEU A 11 -16.39 -24.78 -40.54
CA LEU A 11 -15.47 -25.22 -39.48
C LEU A 11 -14.79 -24.05 -38.74
N ILE A 12 -14.70 -22.88 -39.37
CA ILE A 12 -14.14 -21.66 -38.74
C ILE A 12 -15.23 -20.86 -38.00
N LEU A 13 -16.51 -21.06 -38.34
CA LEU A 13 -17.62 -20.56 -37.52
C LEU A 13 -17.84 -21.37 -36.23
N SER A 14 -17.30 -22.59 -36.13
CA SER A 14 -17.40 -23.43 -34.93
C SER A 14 -16.31 -23.14 -33.88
N ILE A 15 -15.23 -22.43 -34.22
CA ILE A 15 -14.16 -22.09 -33.27
C ILE A 15 -14.35 -20.69 -32.66
N VAL A 16 -15.21 -19.85 -33.24
CA VAL A 16 -15.63 -18.57 -32.62
C VAL A 16 -16.88 -18.73 -31.72
N LEU A 17 -17.50 -19.92 -31.69
CA LEU A 17 -18.58 -20.27 -30.76
C LEU A 17 -18.12 -21.03 -29.50
N LEU A 18 -16.82 -21.29 -29.33
CA LEU A 18 -16.25 -21.92 -28.12
C LEU A 18 -15.55 -20.93 -27.17
N ALA A 19 -15.62 -19.63 -27.46
CA ALA A 19 -15.19 -18.57 -26.52
C ALA A 19 -16.36 -18.02 -25.69
N GLY A 20 -17.35 -18.87 -25.37
CA GLY A 20 -18.61 -18.52 -24.71
C GLY A 20 -19.08 -19.50 -23.64
N CYS A 21 -18.17 -20.31 -23.07
CA CYS A 21 -18.44 -21.17 -21.92
C CYS A 21 -17.35 -20.98 -20.85
N GLU A 22 -17.10 -19.75 -20.41
CA GLU A 22 -16.53 -19.57 -19.08
C GLU A 22 -17.72 -19.56 -18.14
N GLY A 23 -17.99 -20.67 -17.45
CA GLY A 23 -18.99 -20.75 -16.39
C GLY A 23 -18.53 -19.98 -15.15
N LEU A 24 -19.20 -20.18 -14.03
CA LEU A 24 -18.73 -19.68 -12.75
C LEU A 24 -17.31 -20.22 -12.43
N PRO A 25 -16.45 -19.45 -11.74
CA PRO A 25 -15.14 -19.93 -11.32
C PRO A 25 -15.22 -21.27 -10.57
N ASP A 26 -14.34 -22.22 -10.88
CA ASP A 26 -14.29 -23.58 -10.29
C ASP A 26 -14.35 -23.55 -8.75
N SER A 27 -13.71 -22.56 -8.11
CA SER A 27 -13.74 -22.41 -6.65
C SER A 27 -15.14 -22.15 -6.08
N TYR A 28 -16.05 -21.57 -6.86
CA TYR A 28 -17.43 -21.32 -6.45
C TYR A 28 -18.31 -22.54 -6.68
N VAL A 29 -18.05 -23.27 -7.75
CA VAL A 29 -18.64 -24.59 -8.04
C VAL A 29 -18.31 -25.58 -6.93
N ASP A 30 -17.03 -25.74 -6.60
CA ASP A 30 -16.58 -26.61 -5.50
C ASP A 30 -17.23 -26.25 -4.16
N GLU A 31 -17.40 -24.96 -3.88
CA GLU A 31 -17.99 -24.50 -2.63
C GLU A 31 -19.49 -24.79 -2.59
N PHE A 32 -20.20 -24.59 -3.71
CA PHE A 32 -21.62 -24.94 -3.88
C PHE A 32 -21.87 -26.42 -3.65
N GLU A 33 -21.12 -27.30 -4.32
CA GLU A 33 -21.29 -28.76 -4.20
C GLU A 33 -21.06 -29.28 -2.77
N ARG A 34 -20.27 -28.56 -1.96
CA ARG A 34 -20.01 -28.89 -0.56
C ARG A 34 -21.08 -28.38 0.40
N MET A 35 -21.94 -27.44 -0.01
CA MET A 35 -22.93 -26.80 0.88
C MET A 35 -23.92 -27.79 1.49
N PRO A 36 -24.55 -28.72 0.73
CA PRO A 36 -25.49 -29.70 1.31
C PRO A 36 -24.81 -30.54 2.40
N GLY A 37 -23.60 -31.06 2.11
CA GLY A 37 -22.84 -31.83 3.07
C GLY A 37 -22.45 -31.03 4.33
N LYS A 38 -22.21 -29.72 4.21
CA LYS A 38 -21.97 -28.83 5.37
C LYS A 38 -23.24 -28.68 6.23
N GLN A 39 -24.39 -28.50 5.60
CA GLN A 39 -25.68 -28.39 6.28
C GLN A 39 -26.03 -29.69 7.03
N ASP A 40 -25.91 -30.85 6.38
CA ASP A 40 -26.22 -32.16 6.97
C ASP A 40 -25.34 -32.50 8.16
N ARG A 41 -24.04 -32.19 8.08
CA ARG A 41 -23.11 -32.36 9.20
C ARG A 41 -23.48 -31.44 10.36
N LEU A 42 -23.85 -30.19 10.08
CA LEU A 42 -24.25 -29.24 11.10
C LEU A 42 -25.59 -29.61 11.74
N ALA A 43 -26.57 -30.09 10.97
CA ALA A 43 -27.85 -30.56 11.48
C ALA A 43 -27.66 -31.69 12.49
N ARG A 44 -26.91 -32.74 12.12
CA ARG A 44 -26.56 -33.86 13.01
C ARG A 44 -25.78 -33.40 14.23
N PHE A 45 -24.86 -32.46 14.05
CA PHE A 45 -24.10 -31.89 15.16
C PHE A 45 -25.02 -31.16 16.16
N ILE A 46 -25.93 -30.31 15.68
CA ILE A 46 -26.91 -29.61 16.53
C ILE A 46 -27.80 -30.60 17.27
N GLU A 47 -28.32 -31.60 16.56
CA GLU A 47 -29.19 -32.63 17.15
C GLU A 47 -28.48 -33.41 18.25
N GLN A 48 -27.28 -33.91 17.96
CA GLN A 48 -26.46 -34.62 18.94
C GLN A 48 -26.23 -33.78 20.20
N ARG A 49 -25.81 -32.52 20.05
CA ARG A 49 -25.53 -31.64 21.19
C ARG A 49 -26.78 -31.27 21.97
N ASN A 50 -27.92 -31.10 21.30
CA ASN A 50 -29.19 -30.84 21.97
C ASN A 50 -29.66 -32.06 22.79
N THR A 51 -29.43 -33.28 22.28
CA THR A 51 -29.70 -34.51 23.03
C THR A 51 -28.79 -34.62 24.26
N GLU A 52 -27.49 -34.36 24.12
CA GLU A 52 -26.55 -34.31 25.25
C GLU A 52 -26.99 -33.32 26.34
N LEU A 53 -27.53 -32.15 25.97
CA LEU A 53 -28.08 -31.20 26.95
C LEU A 53 -29.34 -31.73 27.65
N LYS A 54 -30.24 -32.41 26.93
CA LYS A 54 -31.45 -33.02 27.54
C LYS A 54 -31.08 -34.13 28.52
N GLU A 55 -29.97 -34.81 28.28
CA GLU A 55 -29.41 -35.86 29.12
C GLU A 55 -28.41 -35.33 30.15
N LEU A 56 -28.35 -34.00 30.39
CA LEU A 56 -27.46 -33.40 31.37
C LEU A 56 -27.64 -33.98 32.79
N SER A 57 -28.83 -34.49 33.13
CA SER A 57 -29.09 -35.22 34.38
C SER A 57 -28.19 -36.44 34.58
N ASN A 58 -27.71 -37.03 33.48
CA ASN A 58 -26.86 -38.22 33.49
C ASN A 58 -25.36 -37.88 33.53
N HIS A 59 -25.00 -36.60 33.43
CA HIS A 59 -23.61 -36.13 33.51
C HIS A 59 -23.09 -36.23 34.94
N THR A 60 -21.81 -36.58 35.13
CA THR A 60 -21.18 -36.70 36.46
C THR A 60 -21.27 -35.41 37.27
N ASP A 61 -21.18 -34.27 36.60
CA ASP A 61 -21.26 -32.92 37.19
C ASP A 61 -22.65 -32.27 37.10
N SER A 62 -23.72 -33.05 36.92
CA SER A 62 -25.06 -32.52 36.65
C SER A 62 -25.55 -31.51 37.71
N GLU A 63 -25.34 -31.82 39.00
CA GLU A 63 -25.75 -30.94 40.10
C GLU A 63 -25.04 -29.58 40.05
N PHE A 64 -23.76 -29.58 39.67
CA PHE A 64 -22.96 -28.37 39.50
C PHE A 64 -23.40 -27.55 38.28
N LEU A 65 -23.74 -28.21 37.17
CA LEU A 65 -24.01 -27.56 35.89
C LEU A 65 -25.46 -27.06 35.75
N THR A 66 -26.41 -27.67 36.46
CA THR A 66 -27.86 -27.38 36.33
C THR A 66 -28.21 -25.90 36.61
N PRO A 67 -27.67 -25.23 37.65
CA PRO A 67 -27.96 -23.81 37.86
C PRO A 67 -27.49 -22.93 36.69
N TYR A 68 -26.35 -23.24 36.07
CA TYR A 68 -25.84 -22.48 34.92
C TYR A 68 -26.68 -22.73 33.66
N SER A 69 -27.09 -23.98 33.41
CA SER A 69 -27.91 -24.30 32.23
C SER A 69 -29.23 -23.54 32.20
N GLN A 70 -29.82 -23.33 33.39
CA GLN A 70 -31.05 -22.55 33.57
C GLN A 70 -30.79 -21.05 33.48
N ASN A 71 -29.82 -20.53 34.22
CA ASN A 71 -29.55 -19.08 34.30
C ASN A 71 -29.01 -18.51 32.99
N GLU A 72 -28.17 -19.26 32.27
CA GLU A 72 -27.61 -18.86 30.98
C GLU A 72 -28.48 -19.30 29.78
N ASN A 73 -29.60 -20.00 30.03
CA ASN A 73 -30.55 -20.45 29.02
C ASN A 73 -29.89 -21.23 27.86
N TRP A 74 -29.13 -22.28 28.20
CA TRP A 74 -28.36 -23.07 27.23
C TRP A 74 -29.22 -23.65 26.10
N ALA A 75 -30.48 -24.00 26.36
CA ALA A 75 -31.41 -24.49 25.34
C ALA A 75 -31.63 -23.48 24.20
N GLN A 76 -31.63 -22.18 24.51
CA GLN A 76 -31.82 -21.12 23.52
C GLN A 76 -30.69 -21.04 22.50
N HIS A 77 -29.48 -21.49 22.85
CA HIS A 77 -28.36 -21.54 21.92
C HIS A 77 -28.61 -22.55 20.79
N PHE A 78 -29.26 -23.68 21.06
CA PHE A 78 -29.66 -24.64 20.03
C PHE A 78 -30.82 -24.13 19.18
N VAL A 79 -31.79 -23.43 19.77
CA VAL A 79 -32.85 -22.74 19.01
C VAL A 79 -32.23 -21.74 18.02
N LYS A 80 -31.24 -20.95 18.47
CA LYS A 80 -30.50 -20.02 17.62
C LYS A 80 -29.70 -20.75 16.55
N ALA A 81 -29.01 -21.84 16.89
CA ALA A 81 -28.25 -22.65 15.94
C ALA A 81 -29.13 -23.20 14.82
N THR A 82 -30.27 -23.81 15.18
CA THR A 82 -31.26 -24.32 14.22
C THR A 82 -31.81 -23.20 13.36
N SER A 83 -32.18 -22.06 13.94
CA SER A 83 -32.69 -20.91 13.17
C SER A 83 -31.68 -20.39 12.13
N GLN A 84 -30.38 -20.32 12.48
CA GLN A 84 -29.32 -19.91 11.55
C GLN A 84 -29.11 -20.96 10.45
N LEU A 85 -29.18 -22.25 10.78
CA LEU A 85 -29.10 -23.33 9.80
C LEU A 85 -30.29 -23.31 8.84
N THR A 86 -31.51 -23.11 9.33
CA THR A 86 -32.71 -22.99 8.47
C THR A 86 -32.61 -21.79 7.52
N LYS A 87 -32.06 -20.66 7.99
CA LYS A 87 -31.76 -19.53 7.10
C LYS A 87 -30.72 -19.89 6.03
N ALA A 88 -29.69 -20.65 6.39
CA ALA A 88 -28.68 -21.10 5.44
C ALA A 88 -29.26 -22.07 4.39
N GLN A 89 -30.13 -22.99 4.81
CA GLN A 89 -30.88 -23.90 3.94
C GLN A 89 -31.76 -23.10 2.97
N SER A 90 -32.56 -22.17 3.49
CA SER A 90 -33.42 -21.33 2.66
C SER A 90 -32.63 -20.47 1.65
N LEU A 91 -31.48 -19.91 2.06
CA LEU A 91 -30.60 -19.15 1.16
C LEU A 91 -30.05 -20.05 0.04
N TYR A 92 -29.65 -21.28 0.38
CA TYR A 92 -29.17 -22.26 -0.58
C TYR A 92 -30.27 -22.67 -1.58
N ASP A 93 -31.44 -23.07 -1.08
CA ASP A 93 -32.54 -23.58 -1.90
C ASP A 93 -33.13 -22.49 -2.81
N ASN A 94 -33.33 -21.27 -2.29
CA ASN A 94 -34.09 -20.25 -2.99
C ASN A 94 -33.24 -19.30 -3.85
N GLU A 95 -31.99 -19.05 -3.46
CA GLU A 95 -31.16 -18.02 -4.10
C GLU A 95 -29.91 -18.61 -4.76
N ILE A 96 -29.12 -19.39 -4.01
CA ILE A 96 -27.84 -19.89 -4.52
C ILE A 96 -28.06 -20.93 -5.62
N SER A 97 -28.95 -21.91 -5.41
CA SER A 97 -29.22 -22.96 -6.41
C SER A 97 -29.73 -22.37 -7.73
N ALA A 98 -30.65 -21.40 -7.66
CA ALA A 98 -31.23 -20.76 -8.85
C ALA A 98 -30.23 -19.92 -9.68
N ILE A 99 -29.17 -19.40 -9.05
CA ILE A 99 -28.09 -18.67 -9.76
C ILE A 99 -27.05 -19.66 -10.26
N TYR A 100 -26.75 -20.69 -9.48
CA TYR A 100 -25.83 -21.75 -9.87
C TYR A 100 -26.32 -22.50 -11.12
N ASP A 101 -27.60 -22.86 -11.18
CA ASP A 101 -28.20 -23.55 -12.33
C ASP A 101 -28.12 -22.77 -13.65
N LYS A 102 -27.94 -21.43 -13.57
CA LYS A 102 -27.76 -20.58 -14.76
C LYS A 102 -26.32 -20.56 -15.27
N ASP A 103 -25.35 -20.80 -14.39
CA ASP A 103 -23.92 -20.83 -14.67
C ASP A 103 -23.39 -19.65 -15.53
N ASP A 104 -23.89 -18.44 -15.28
CA ASP A 104 -23.49 -17.22 -16.02
C ASP A 104 -22.30 -16.54 -15.33
N PRO A 105 -21.16 -16.33 -16.03
CA PRO A 105 -19.99 -15.65 -15.46
C PRO A 105 -20.27 -14.22 -15.00
N LYS A 106 -21.33 -13.56 -15.51
CA LYS A 106 -21.76 -12.22 -15.06
C LYS A 106 -22.28 -12.22 -13.62
N ASP A 107 -22.73 -13.36 -13.12
CA ASP A 107 -23.26 -13.49 -11.76
C ASP A 107 -22.18 -13.76 -10.71
N ALA A 108 -20.90 -13.88 -11.10
CA ALA A 108 -19.79 -14.21 -10.20
C ALA A 108 -19.68 -13.29 -8.96
N THR A 109 -20.00 -12.00 -9.08
CA THR A 109 -20.00 -11.07 -7.93
C THR A 109 -21.17 -11.33 -6.97
N SER A 110 -22.34 -11.70 -7.51
CA SER A 110 -23.52 -12.05 -6.73
C SER A 110 -23.31 -13.37 -6.00
N VAL A 111 -22.78 -14.39 -6.70
CA VAL A 111 -22.41 -15.69 -6.13
C VAL A 111 -21.40 -15.52 -4.98
N PHE A 112 -20.37 -14.69 -5.15
CA PHE A 112 -19.41 -14.41 -4.07
C PHE A 112 -20.08 -13.86 -2.79
N LYS A 113 -21.02 -12.93 -2.94
CA LYS A 113 -21.75 -12.35 -1.79
C LYS A 113 -22.65 -13.38 -1.11
N LEU A 114 -23.37 -14.19 -1.89
CA LEU A 114 -24.26 -15.23 -1.38
C LEU A 114 -23.47 -16.35 -0.67
N ASN A 115 -22.35 -16.79 -1.25
CA ASN A 115 -21.46 -17.77 -0.61
C ASN A 115 -20.92 -17.25 0.73
N ARG A 116 -20.55 -15.97 0.80
CA ARG A 116 -20.12 -15.34 2.05
C ARG A 116 -21.25 -15.30 3.09
N ALA A 117 -22.45 -14.93 2.69
CA ALA A 117 -23.62 -14.91 3.59
C ALA A 117 -23.96 -16.32 4.09
N PHE A 118 -23.94 -17.32 3.22
CA PHE A 118 -24.11 -18.74 3.59
C PHE A 118 -23.05 -19.18 4.60
N ALA A 119 -21.77 -18.91 4.33
CA ALA A 119 -20.67 -19.26 5.22
C ALA A 119 -20.82 -18.60 6.60
N GLU A 120 -21.26 -17.34 6.65
CA GLU A 120 -21.52 -16.61 7.89
C GLU A 120 -22.67 -17.25 8.70
N LEU A 121 -23.77 -17.64 8.05
CA LEU A 121 -24.88 -18.36 8.71
C LEU A 121 -24.42 -19.72 9.28
N ILE A 122 -23.65 -20.50 8.51
CA ILE A 122 -23.09 -21.79 8.96
C ILE A 122 -22.13 -21.57 10.14
N GLN A 123 -21.27 -20.56 10.09
CA GLN A 123 -20.36 -20.23 11.18
C GLN A 123 -21.10 -19.81 12.45
N ASN A 124 -22.11 -18.95 12.32
CA ASN A 124 -22.94 -18.49 13.44
C ASN A 124 -23.75 -19.63 14.06
N SER A 125 -24.30 -20.52 13.23
CA SER A 125 -24.99 -21.73 13.67
C SER A 125 -24.05 -22.67 14.43
N THR A 126 -22.89 -22.97 13.85
CA THR A 126 -21.85 -23.81 14.47
C THR A 126 -21.40 -23.26 15.82
N SER A 127 -21.13 -21.94 15.89
CA SER A 127 -20.68 -21.29 17.13
C SER A 127 -21.76 -21.35 18.22
N SER A 128 -23.03 -21.17 17.85
CA SER A 128 -24.15 -21.29 18.78
C SER A 128 -24.30 -22.73 19.29
N ALA A 129 -24.12 -23.73 18.42
CA ALA A 129 -24.20 -25.14 18.78
C ALA A 129 -23.04 -25.63 19.65
N ARG A 130 -21.85 -25.03 19.53
CA ARG A 130 -20.67 -25.37 20.34
C ARG A 130 -20.68 -24.76 21.74
N TYR A 131 -21.36 -23.61 21.89
CA TYR A 131 -21.35 -22.81 23.11
C TYR A 131 -21.54 -23.66 24.38
N VAL A 132 -22.55 -24.53 24.41
CA VAL A 132 -22.92 -25.28 25.62
C VAL A 132 -21.79 -26.19 26.09
N ASN A 133 -21.19 -26.98 25.19
CA ASN A 133 -20.14 -27.92 25.58
C ASN A 133 -18.83 -27.20 25.91
N GLU A 134 -18.51 -26.13 25.18
CA GLU A 134 -17.38 -25.25 25.53
C GLU A 134 -17.59 -24.60 26.90
N ARG A 135 -18.82 -24.19 27.22
CA ARG A 135 -19.19 -23.59 28.51
C ARG A 135 -19.14 -24.61 29.65
N ILE A 136 -19.62 -25.83 29.44
CA ILE A 136 -19.50 -26.93 30.42
C ILE A 136 -18.02 -27.20 30.74
N ALA A 137 -17.20 -27.40 29.70
CA ALA A 137 -15.77 -27.65 29.89
C ALA A 137 -15.09 -26.50 30.64
N PHE A 138 -15.40 -25.27 30.26
CA PHE A 138 -14.89 -24.06 30.91
C PHE A 138 -15.29 -23.97 32.39
N LEU A 139 -16.55 -24.26 32.74
CA LEU A 139 -17.03 -24.20 34.13
C LEU A 139 -16.37 -25.27 35.01
N ILE A 140 -16.24 -26.49 34.49
CA ILE A 140 -15.54 -27.59 35.18
C ILE A 140 -14.07 -27.24 35.38
N GLU A 141 -13.38 -26.79 34.34
CA GLU A 141 -11.97 -26.39 34.42
C GLU A 141 -11.78 -25.23 35.41
N THR A 142 -12.69 -24.25 35.39
CA THR A 142 -12.64 -23.10 36.31
C THR A 142 -12.85 -23.54 37.75
N ARG A 143 -13.76 -24.47 37.99
CA ARG A 143 -13.98 -25.05 39.32
C ARG A 143 -12.74 -25.77 39.84
N GLU A 144 -12.13 -26.60 39.00
CA GLU A 144 -10.95 -27.40 39.38
C GLU A 144 -9.69 -26.55 39.58
N ASN A 145 -9.61 -25.39 38.92
CA ASN A 145 -8.41 -24.55 38.90
C ASN A 145 -8.61 -23.14 39.50
N ALA A 146 -9.67 -22.92 40.28
CA ALA A 146 -10.08 -21.59 40.76
C ALA A 146 -8.94 -20.79 41.43
N GLN A 147 -8.15 -21.44 42.29
CA GLN A 147 -7.01 -20.81 42.97
C GLN A 147 -5.90 -20.39 41.99
N ALA A 148 -5.59 -21.24 41.00
CA ALA A 148 -4.59 -20.94 39.99
C ALA A 148 -5.05 -19.79 39.08
N ILE A 149 -6.33 -19.79 38.68
CA ILE A 149 -6.96 -18.73 37.90
C ILE A 149 -6.91 -17.40 38.65
N GLN A 150 -7.28 -17.38 39.94
CA GLN A 150 -7.21 -16.17 40.76
C GLN A 150 -5.79 -15.64 40.90
N THR A 151 -4.82 -16.53 41.11
CA THR A 151 -3.41 -16.16 41.21
C THR A 151 -2.90 -15.54 39.90
N LYS A 152 -3.21 -16.16 38.75
CA LYS A 152 -2.89 -15.62 37.43
C LYS A 152 -3.54 -14.26 37.20
N ALA A 153 -4.83 -14.10 37.52
CA ALA A 153 -5.55 -12.85 37.37
C ALA A 153 -4.94 -11.71 38.21
N LYS A 154 -4.51 -12.00 39.44
CA LYS A 154 -3.79 -11.01 40.30
C LYS A 154 -2.45 -10.60 39.69
N GLN A 155 -1.68 -11.54 39.17
CA GLN A 155 -0.42 -11.25 38.47
C GLN A 155 -0.65 -10.39 37.23
N GLN A 156 -1.67 -10.71 36.43
CA GLN A 156 -2.02 -9.94 35.24
C GLN A 156 -2.47 -8.52 35.59
N LEU A 157 -3.27 -8.34 36.65
CA LEU A 157 -3.66 -7.02 37.13
C LEU A 157 -2.45 -6.19 37.59
N PHE A 158 -1.51 -6.81 38.32
CA PHE A 158 -0.26 -6.16 38.70
C PHE A 158 0.54 -5.69 37.47
N GLU A 159 0.64 -6.52 36.43
CA GLU A 159 1.31 -6.15 35.18
C GLU A 159 0.59 -5.00 34.45
N ILE A 160 -0.75 -4.98 34.45
CA ILE A 160 -1.55 -3.87 33.89
C ILE A 160 -1.20 -2.56 34.61
N ASP A 161 -1.20 -2.55 35.94
CA ASP A 161 -0.87 -1.37 36.74
C ASP A 161 0.59 -0.93 36.50
N ARG A 162 1.54 -1.88 36.40
CA ARG A 162 2.95 -1.59 36.08
C ARG A 162 3.09 -0.90 34.71
N ILE A 163 2.45 -1.44 33.67
CA ILE A 163 2.50 -0.86 32.32
C ILE A 163 1.92 0.56 32.31
N LYS A 164 0.79 0.77 33.00
CA LYS A 164 0.19 2.10 33.12
C LYS A 164 1.17 3.11 33.73
N GLU A 165 1.82 2.77 34.85
CA GLU A 165 2.74 3.68 35.53
C GLU A 165 3.98 4.00 34.69
N GLU A 166 4.55 3.01 34.00
CA GLU A 166 5.67 3.21 33.07
C GLU A 166 5.28 4.13 31.92
N LEU A 167 4.11 3.90 31.33
CA LEU A 167 3.65 4.71 30.21
C LEU A 167 3.29 6.14 30.64
N LEU A 168 2.70 6.33 31.82
CA LEU A 168 2.41 7.65 32.37
C LEU A 168 3.70 8.48 32.51
N LYS A 169 4.78 7.88 33.02
CA LYS A 169 6.09 8.54 33.13
C LYS A 169 6.64 8.92 31.76
N LEU A 170 6.60 7.99 30.81
CA LEU A 170 7.08 8.22 29.44
C LEU A 170 6.27 9.33 28.74
N VAL A 171 4.94 9.30 28.84
CA VAL A 171 4.05 10.29 28.24
C VAL A 171 4.27 11.67 28.86
N LYS A 172 4.36 11.80 30.19
CA LYS A 172 4.66 13.08 30.85
C LYS A 172 5.99 13.67 30.38
N LYS A 173 7.04 12.86 30.29
CA LYS A 173 8.34 13.28 29.74
C LYS A 173 8.23 13.68 28.27
N THR A 174 7.39 13.00 27.50
CA THR A 174 7.20 13.31 26.07
C THR A 174 6.44 14.63 25.90
N ILE A 175 5.40 14.88 26.68
CA ILE A 175 4.60 16.11 26.62
C ILE A 175 5.43 17.34 26.96
N SER A 176 6.39 17.25 27.89
CA SER A 176 7.27 18.39 28.20
C SER A 176 8.20 18.76 27.04
N VAL A 177 8.56 17.79 26.19
CA VAL A 177 9.38 18.02 24.98
C VAL A 177 8.52 18.40 23.78
N TYR A 178 7.31 17.84 23.67
CA TYR A 178 6.39 18.04 22.54
C TYR A 178 4.99 18.49 23.00
N PRO A 179 4.83 19.76 23.44
CA PRO A 179 3.56 20.25 23.97
C PRO A 179 2.40 20.17 22.96
N ASN A 180 2.70 20.24 21.66
CA ASN A 180 1.72 20.11 20.58
C ASN A 180 1.06 18.72 20.49
N LYS A 181 1.61 17.70 21.17
CA LYS A 181 1.07 16.33 21.21
C LYS A 181 0.31 16.00 22.51
N LEU A 182 0.10 16.99 23.39
CA LEU A 182 -0.55 16.82 24.70
C LEU A 182 -1.90 16.10 24.61
N ASN A 183 -2.81 16.58 23.76
CA ASN A 183 -4.17 16.03 23.67
C ASN A 183 -4.18 14.59 23.16
N ASP A 184 -3.38 14.27 22.13
CA ASP A 184 -3.29 12.92 21.57
C ASP A 184 -2.69 11.93 22.58
N LEU A 185 -1.61 12.31 23.26
CA LEU A 185 -0.96 11.44 24.25
C LEU A 185 -1.84 11.23 25.49
N ASN A 186 -2.57 12.26 25.95
CA ASN A 186 -3.52 12.13 27.05
C ASN A 186 -4.69 11.22 26.67
N ALA A 187 -5.23 11.33 25.45
CA ALA A 187 -6.30 10.44 24.99
C ALA A 187 -5.86 8.96 25.00
N LYS A 188 -4.60 8.68 24.63
CA LYS A 188 -4.03 7.32 24.71
C LYS A 188 -3.94 6.81 26.15
N LEU A 189 -3.52 7.66 27.08
CA LEU A 189 -3.51 7.30 28.51
C LEU A 189 -4.92 7.05 29.04
N SER A 190 -5.90 7.87 28.66
CA SER A 190 -7.30 7.69 29.09
C SER A 190 -7.90 6.36 28.64
N SER A 191 -7.55 5.88 27.44
CA SER A 191 -7.98 4.54 26.98
C SER A 191 -7.41 3.43 27.86
N ILE A 192 -6.15 3.55 28.29
CA ILE A 192 -5.53 2.59 29.22
C ILE A 192 -6.15 2.69 30.61
N ASP A 193 -6.48 3.89 31.08
CA ASP A 193 -7.17 4.09 32.36
C ASP A 193 -8.51 3.36 32.41
N GLU A 194 -9.26 3.34 31.30
CA GLU A 194 -10.51 2.58 31.19
C GLU A 194 -10.27 1.07 31.30
N LEU A 195 -9.26 0.53 30.59
CA LEU A 195 -8.89 -0.88 30.68
C LEU A 195 -8.45 -1.26 32.11
N VAL A 196 -7.67 -0.41 32.78
CA VAL A 196 -7.25 -0.61 34.17
C VAL A 196 -8.46 -0.62 35.11
N LYS A 197 -9.39 0.34 34.94
CA LYS A 197 -10.63 0.40 35.73
C LYS A 197 -11.45 -0.87 35.56
N ASN A 198 -11.62 -1.32 34.31
CA ASN A 198 -12.36 -2.54 34.01
C ASN A 198 -11.69 -3.78 34.64
N SER A 199 -10.37 -3.91 34.53
CA SER A 199 -9.62 -5.00 35.16
C SER A 199 -9.71 -5.00 36.69
N LYS A 200 -9.73 -3.83 37.34
CA LYS A 200 -9.95 -3.71 38.79
C LYS A 200 -11.35 -4.15 39.20
N SER A 201 -12.37 -3.73 38.46
CA SER A 201 -13.75 -4.19 38.67
C SER A 201 -13.88 -5.70 38.48
N SER A 202 -13.30 -6.26 37.42
CA SER A 202 -13.27 -7.70 37.17
C SER A 202 -12.55 -8.46 38.28
N SER A 203 -11.41 -7.95 38.75
CA SER A 203 -10.65 -8.59 39.84
C SER A 203 -11.43 -8.57 41.16
N ALA A 204 -12.15 -7.48 41.46
CA ALA A 204 -13.00 -7.41 42.64
C ALA A 204 -14.12 -8.46 42.61
N LEU A 205 -14.83 -8.58 41.47
CA LEU A 205 -15.88 -9.59 41.28
C LEU A 205 -15.34 -11.02 41.40
N LEU A 206 -14.20 -11.30 40.76
CA LEU A 206 -13.51 -12.58 40.86
C LEU A 206 -13.14 -12.91 42.30
N ASN A 207 -12.46 -12.00 42.99
CA ASN A 207 -12.01 -12.22 44.37
C ASN A 207 -13.20 -12.44 45.31
N THR A 208 -14.32 -11.73 45.09
CA THR A 208 -15.54 -11.90 45.88
C THR A 208 -16.08 -13.33 45.80
N GLN A 209 -16.05 -13.96 44.62
CA GLN A 209 -16.47 -15.35 44.47
C GLN A 209 -15.42 -16.33 44.96
N HIS A 210 -14.14 -16.02 44.76
CA HIS A 210 -13.04 -16.86 45.22
C HIS A 210 -12.97 -16.93 46.76
N ASP A 211 -13.15 -15.82 47.46
CA ASP A 211 -13.01 -15.78 48.93
C ASP A 211 -14.06 -16.65 49.64
N LYS A 212 -15.22 -16.85 49.01
CA LYS A 212 -16.26 -17.79 49.44
C LYS A 212 -15.79 -19.24 49.53
N LEU A 213 -14.72 -19.63 48.80
CA LEU A 213 -14.15 -20.98 48.86
C LEU A 213 -13.61 -21.32 50.27
N SER A 214 -13.23 -20.29 51.04
CA SER A 214 -12.71 -20.46 52.39
C SER A 214 -13.78 -20.45 53.49
N ASP A 215 -15.03 -20.12 53.15
CA ASP A 215 -16.15 -20.02 54.08
C ASP A 215 -17.05 -21.26 53.99
N SER A 216 -16.96 -22.14 54.99
CA SER A 216 -17.77 -23.36 55.10
C SER A 216 -19.28 -23.10 55.22
N SER A 217 -19.72 -21.86 55.48
CA SER A 217 -21.14 -21.50 55.54
C SER A 217 -21.73 -21.06 54.20
N THR A 218 -20.90 -20.86 53.17
CA THR A 218 -21.36 -20.44 51.85
C THR A 218 -22.02 -21.59 51.08
N LYS A 219 -23.25 -21.36 50.62
CA LYS A 219 -24.06 -22.37 49.90
C LYS A 219 -23.88 -22.38 48.38
N PHE A 220 -23.35 -21.32 47.78
CA PHE A 220 -23.19 -21.22 46.33
C PHE A 220 -22.00 -20.35 45.93
N ILE A 221 -21.18 -20.87 45.03
CA ILE A 221 -20.02 -20.20 44.45
C ILE A 221 -20.24 -20.14 42.94
N ASP A 222 -20.17 -18.93 42.39
CA ASP A 222 -20.34 -18.69 40.97
C ASP A 222 -18.98 -18.76 40.26
N TYR A 223 -18.68 -19.94 39.72
CA TYR A 223 -17.44 -20.20 38.98
C TYR A 223 -17.46 -19.57 37.59
N ALA A 224 -18.63 -19.28 37.01
CA ALA A 224 -18.71 -18.49 35.78
C ALA A 224 -18.07 -17.12 35.99
N ILE A 225 -18.40 -16.44 37.10
CA ILE A 225 -17.79 -15.15 37.44
C ILE A 225 -16.28 -15.27 37.62
N ILE A 226 -15.77 -16.31 38.29
CA ILE A 226 -14.31 -16.47 38.47
C ILE A 226 -13.59 -16.54 37.12
N GLY A 227 -14.05 -17.42 36.24
CA GLY A 227 -13.42 -17.63 34.94
C GLY A 227 -13.62 -16.46 33.99
N ASP A 228 -14.84 -15.93 33.87
CA ASP A 228 -15.19 -14.89 32.89
C ASP A 228 -14.45 -13.58 33.21
N GLN A 229 -14.35 -13.25 34.51
CA GLN A 229 -13.62 -12.05 34.93
C GLN A 229 -12.10 -12.24 34.79
N ALA A 230 -11.57 -13.46 34.96
CA ALA A 230 -10.16 -13.74 34.67
C ALA A 230 -9.85 -13.58 33.18
N ILE A 231 -10.72 -14.10 32.28
CA ILE A 231 -10.62 -13.90 30.84
C ILE A 231 -10.68 -12.41 30.50
N MET A 232 -11.53 -11.63 31.16
CA MET A 232 -11.61 -10.18 30.94
C MET A 232 -10.29 -9.49 31.30
N ILE A 233 -9.68 -9.83 32.45
CA ILE A 233 -8.37 -9.28 32.86
C ILE A 233 -7.28 -9.67 31.85
N GLU A 234 -7.26 -10.92 31.39
CA GLU A 234 -6.31 -11.39 30.38
C GLU A 234 -6.44 -10.64 29.05
N ARG A 235 -7.67 -10.42 28.58
CA ARG A 235 -7.96 -9.63 27.38
C ARG A 235 -7.49 -8.18 27.56
N ASN A 236 -7.84 -7.55 28.68
CA ASN A 236 -7.41 -6.18 28.98
C ASN A 236 -5.89 -6.07 29.05
N LEU A 237 -5.17 -7.06 29.59
CA LEU A 237 -3.70 -7.07 29.60
C LEU A 237 -3.15 -7.13 28.16
N SER A 238 -3.74 -7.95 27.30
CA SER A 238 -3.37 -8.01 25.87
C SER A 238 -3.55 -6.64 25.19
N ASP A 239 -4.70 -5.99 25.42
CA ASP A 239 -5.02 -4.69 24.84
C ASP A 239 -4.10 -3.58 25.39
N VAL A 240 -3.83 -3.56 26.69
CA VAL A 240 -2.87 -2.64 27.32
C VAL A 240 -1.48 -2.81 26.72
N ASN A 241 -1.00 -4.04 26.55
CA ASN A 241 0.30 -4.32 25.90
C ASN A 241 0.34 -3.82 24.45
N LYS A 242 -0.75 -4.01 23.70
CA LYS A 242 -0.86 -3.51 22.32
C LYS A 242 -0.80 -1.98 22.29
N GLN A 243 -1.60 -1.32 23.12
CA GLN A 243 -1.63 0.14 23.19
C GLN A 243 -0.31 0.74 23.70
N GLN A 244 0.37 0.08 24.64
CA GLN A 244 1.72 0.46 25.08
C GLN A 244 2.70 0.45 23.90
N LYS A 245 2.76 -0.65 23.15
CA LYS A 245 3.66 -0.79 21.99
C LYS A 245 3.35 0.25 20.91
N GLU A 246 2.07 0.46 20.60
CA GLU A 246 1.64 1.46 19.63
C GLU A 246 2.00 2.89 20.08
N THR A 247 1.79 3.20 21.36
CA THR A 247 2.13 4.51 21.93
C THR A 247 3.64 4.74 21.94
N GLN A 248 4.44 3.76 22.39
CA GLN A 248 5.90 3.83 22.34
C GLN A 248 6.41 4.02 20.91
N LYS A 249 5.82 3.30 19.93
CA LYS A 249 6.14 3.48 18.52
C LYS A 249 5.85 4.91 18.06
N LYS A 250 4.69 5.48 18.40
CA LYS A 250 4.35 6.88 18.07
C LYS A 250 5.31 7.87 18.72
N ILE A 251 5.64 7.69 20.00
CA ILE A 251 6.60 8.53 20.71
C ILE A 251 7.98 8.49 20.03
N SER A 252 8.46 7.30 19.64
CA SER A 252 9.74 7.16 18.92
C SER A 252 9.77 7.87 17.56
N GLN A 253 8.61 8.12 16.95
CA GLN A 253 8.52 8.88 15.69
C GLN A 253 8.77 10.37 15.90
N LEU A 254 8.37 10.91 17.07
CA LEU A 254 8.52 12.33 17.39
C LEU A 254 9.99 12.73 17.44
N GLU A 255 10.86 11.81 17.88
CA GLU A 255 12.29 12.05 18.03
C GLU A 255 13.05 12.07 16.70
N LYS A 256 12.47 11.46 15.67
CA LYS A 256 13.11 11.32 14.36
C LYS A 256 12.69 12.45 13.46
N SER A 257 13.66 13.12 12.83
CA SER A 257 13.38 14.01 11.72
C SER A 257 14.13 13.54 10.48
N TYR A 258 13.45 13.56 9.34
CA TYR A 258 14.10 13.24 8.07
C TYR A 258 13.57 14.07 6.91
N ILE A 259 14.43 14.25 5.91
CA ILE A 259 14.14 14.94 4.65
C ILE A 259 14.68 14.08 3.51
N LYS A 260 13.84 13.85 2.51
CA LYS A 260 14.26 13.22 1.25
C LYS A 260 14.25 14.25 0.14
N VAL A 261 15.43 14.54 -0.41
CA VAL A 261 15.62 15.53 -1.47
C VAL A 261 15.85 14.82 -2.80
N LEU A 262 15.15 15.22 -3.86
CA LEU A 262 15.42 14.72 -5.21
C LEU A 262 16.72 15.32 -5.73
N ALA A 263 17.79 14.53 -5.72
CA ALA A 263 19.14 15.00 -6.02
C ALA A 263 19.45 14.94 -7.52
N ASP A 264 18.94 13.92 -8.21
CA ASP A 264 19.07 13.75 -9.65
C ASP A 264 17.93 12.86 -10.18
N GLN A 265 17.66 12.95 -11.47
CA GLN A 265 16.66 12.15 -12.14
C GLN A 265 17.05 11.87 -13.58
N ARG A 266 16.75 10.66 -14.07
CA ARG A 266 16.96 10.31 -15.47
C ARG A 266 15.94 9.31 -15.96
N ILE A 267 15.69 9.38 -17.25
CA ILE A 267 14.91 8.42 -18.01
C ILE A 267 15.80 7.85 -19.11
N GLU A 268 15.71 6.54 -19.30
CA GLU A 268 16.41 5.82 -20.35
C GLU A 268 15.38 5.20 -21.29
N TYR A 269 15.55 5.44 -22.58
CA TYR A 269 14.61 5.01 -23.62
C TYR A 269 15.16 3.79 -24.36
N PHE A 270 14.31 2.78 -24.55
CA PHE A 270 14.69 1.53 -25.20
C PHE A 270 13.73 1.17 -26.32
N LEU A 271 14.31 0.68 -27.42
CA LEU A 271 13.58 0.03 -28.50
C LEU A 271 14.01 -1.43 -28.61
N VAL A 272 13.04 -2.30 -28.87
CA VAL A 272 13.26 -3.69 -29.23
C VAL A 272 12.81 -3.86 -30.66
N ILE A 273 13.75 -4.20 -31.53
CA ILE A 273 13.49 -4.46 -32.94
C ILE A 273 13.31 -5.96 -33.14
N ARG A 274 12.35 -6.33 -33.99
CA ARG A 274 12.19 -7.70 -34.48
C ARG A 274 12.37 -7.72 -35.98
N ARG A 275 12.93 -8.82 -36.46
CA ARG A 275 13.13 -9.09 -37.87
C ARG A 275 12.54 -10.44 -38.23
N ALA A 276 11.67 -10.49 -39.21
CA ALA A 276 11.38 -11.71 -39.96
C ALA A 276 12.29 -11.77 -41.18
N SER A 277 12.80 -12.94 -41.52
CA SER A 277 13.62 -13.17 -42.71
C SER A 277 13.25 -14.50 -43.34
N TRP A 278 13.22 -14.58 -44.66
CA TRP A 278 12.81 -15.77 -45.41
C TRP A 278 13.49 -15.81 -46.78
N CYS A 279 13.25 -16.87 -47.54
CA CYS A 279 13.48 -16.89 -48.98
C CYS A 279 12.17 -17.11 -49.72
N GLU A 280 12.12 -16.73 -50.99
CA GLU A 280 10.95 -16.93 -51.85
C GLU A 280 11.26 -18.03 -52.88
N GLY A 281 10.43 -19.07 -52.91
CA GLY A 281 10.60 -20.25 -53.77
C GLY A 281 9.95 -21.52 -53.21
N GLU A 282 9.73 -22.53 -54.04
CA GLU A 282 9.04 -23.78 -53.69
C GLU A 282 9.77 -24.61 -52.61
N TYR A 283 11.09 -24.46 -52.51
CA TYR A 283 11.93 -25.14 -51.52
C TYR A 283 12.26 -24.27 -50.28
N CYS A 284 11.62 -23.11 -50.15
CA CYS A 284 11.81 -22.24 -49.00
C CYS A 284 10.97 -22.73 -47.82
N GLY A 285 11.65 -23.16 -46.75
CA GLY A 285 10.98 -23.55 -45.51
C GLY A 285 10.33 -22.38 -44.78
N ASN A 286 9.78 -22.66 -43.59
CA ASN A 286 9.22 -21.64 -42.71
C ASN A 286 10.32 -20.61 -42.37
N GLY A 287 10.09 -19.33 -42.68
CA GLY A 287 11.03 -18.26 -42.42
C GLY A 287 11.47 -18.19 -40.95
N SER A 288 12.44 -17.34 -40.65
CA SER A 288 12.99 -17.20 -39.30
C SER A 288 12.81 -15.79 -38.76
N GLU A 289 12.44 -15.72 -37.49
CA GLU A 289 12.37 -14.47 -36.76
C GLU A 289 13.51 -14.31 -35.76
N LYS A 290 13.95 -13.07 -35.58
CA LYS A 290 14.97 -12.68 -34.59
C LYS A 290 14.54 -11.42 -33.87
N ILE A 291 14.74 -11.42 -32.55
CA ILE A 291 14.57 -10.25 -31.69
C ILE A 291 15.96 -9.73 -31.35
N TYR A 292 16.19 -8.44 -31.59
CA TYR A 292 17.42 -7.76 -31.22
C TYR A 292 17.45 -7.48 -29.72
N SER A 293 18.66 -7.38 -29.16
CA SER A 293 18.82 -6.89 -27.79
C SER A 293 18.26 -5.45 -27.68
N PRO A 294 17.70 -5.05 -26.53
CA PRO A 294 17.17 -3.71 -26.36
C PRO A 294 18.22 -2.63 -26.67
N ILE A 295 17.85 -1.69 -27.53
CA ILE A 295 18.71 -0.61 -28.00
C ILE A 295 18.37 0.63 -27.19
N LYS A 296 19.34 1.13 -26.42
CA LYS A 296 19.19 2.41 -25.73
C LYS A 296 19.34 3.54 -26.73
N VAL A 297 18.37 4.46 -26.76
CA VAL A 297 18.37 5.63 -27.65
C VAL A 297 18.16 6.92 -26.86
N ASP A 298 18.38 8.06 -27.50
CA ASP A 298 17.99 9.36 -26.95
C ASP A 298 16.47 9.60 -27.06
N SER A 299 15.99 10.66 -26.40
CA SER A 299 14.56 11.00 -26.43
C SER A 299 14.09 11.21 -27.87
N LYS A 300 14.75 12.08 -28.64
CA LYS A 300 14.36 12.43 -30.03
C LYS A 300 14.11 11.19 -30.91
N VAL A 301 14.96 10.18 -30.83
CA VAL A 301 14.81 8.93 -31.57
C VAL A 301 13.63 8.12 -31.05
N PHE A 302 13.49 8.00 -29.73
CA PHE A 302 12.34 7.33 -29.11
C PHE A 302 11.01 7.98 -29.53
N GLU A 303 10.93 9.32 -29.50
CA GLU A 303 9.75 10.11 -29.88
C GLU A 303 9.34 9.93 -31.32
N TYR A 304 10.32 9.95 -32.22
CA TYR A 304 10.10 9.72 -33.63
C TYR A 304 9.41 8.37 -33.84
N PHE A 305 9.91 7.31 -33.18
CA PHE A 305 9.38 5.97 -33.35
C PHE A 305 8.06 5.74 -32.60
N ASP A 306 7.84 6.35 -31.42
CA ASP A 306 6.58 6.27 -30.67
C ASP A 306 5.42 6.99 -31.38
N SER A 307 5.70 8.16 -31.98
CA SER A 307 4.69 8.95 -32.71
C SER A 307 4.43 8.47 -34.14
N SER A 308 5.36 7.72 -34.72
CA SER A 308 5.23 7.24 -36.09
C SER A 308 4.32 6.00 -36.17
N GLN A 309 3.33 6.01 -37.06
CA GLN A 309 2.54 4.81 -37.37
C GLN A 309 3.28 3.87 -38.36
N ILE A 310 4.61 3.78 -38.24
CA ILE A 310 5.44 3.03 -39.18
C ILE A 310 5.40 1.55 -38.80
N GLU A 311 4.75 0.74 -39.64
CA GLU A 311 4.66 -0.71 -39.43
C GLU A 311 5.99 -1.42 -39.75
N THR A 312 6.68 -0.99 -40.81
CA THR A 312 7.94 -1.60 -41.27
C THR A 312 9.04 -0.55 -41.39
N LEU A 313 10.07 -0.66 -40.55
CA LEU A 313 11.18 0.29 -40.49
C LEU A 313 12.11 0.17 -41.70
N ALA A 314 12.38 -1.06 -42.14
CA ALA A 314 13.23 -1.35 -43.27
C ALA A 314 12.89 -2.71 -43.87
N THR A 315 13.27 -2.94 -45.12
CA THR A 315 13.09 -4.20 -45.84
C THR A 315 14.33 -4.59 -46.62
N ILE A 316 14.62 -5.89 -46.68
CA ILE A 316 15.57 -6.51 -47.61
C ILE A 316 14.74 -7.32 -48.61
N ARG A 317 14.99 -7.12 -49.91
CA ARG A 317 14.36 -7.89 -50.99
C ARG A 317 15.43 -8.28 -52.00
N ARG A 318 15.39 -9.51 -52.53
CA ARG A 318 16.29 -9.96 -53.60
C ARG A 318 15.49 -10.33 -54.83
N SER A 319 15.78 -9.67 -55.95
CA SER A 319 15.14 -9.94 -57.24
C SER A 319 16.20 -9.94 -58.34
N TRP A 320 16.13 -10.92 -59.25
CA TRP A 320 17.06 -11.06 -60.39
C TRP A 320 18.53 -10.97 -60.00
N GLY A 321 18.93 -11.66 -58.93
CA GLY A 321 20.30 -11.69 -58.43
C GLY A 321 20.75 -10.46 -57.64
N LYS A 322 20.02 -9.33 -57.70
CA LYS A 322 20.33 -8.09 -56.98
C LYS A 322 19.54 -7.97 -55.68
N GLU A 323 20.23 -7.66 -54.59
CA GLU A 323 19.61 -7.37 -53.30
C GLU A 323 19.43 -5.87 -53.11
N THR A 324 18.27 -5.46 -52.59
CA THR A 324 17.97 -4.06 -52.25
C THR A 324 17.60 -3.97 -50.78
N PHE A 325 18.28 -3.07 -50.05
CA PHE A 325 17.93 -2.70 -48.69
C PHE A 325 17.24 -1.33 -48.68
N LYS A 326 15.96 -1.31 -48.32
CA LYS A 326 15.14 -0.10 -48.30
C LYS A 326 14.84 0.29 -46.85
N ILE A 327 15.25 1.49 -46.47
CA ILE A 327 14.92 2.10 -45.18
C ILE A 327 13.65 2.96 -45.38
N ASN A 328 12.60 2.69 -44.62
CA ASN A 328 11.31 3.39 -44.70
C ASN A 328 11.17 4.52 -43.66
N VAL A 329 12.21 4.72 -42.84
CA VAL A 329 12.27 5.77 -41.82
C VAL A 329 13.33 6.82 -42.18
N LYS A 330 13.36 7.93 -41.45
CA LYS A 330 14.43 8.93 -41.62
C LYS A 330 15.80 8.29 -41.41
N LYS A 331 16.76 8.60 -42.29
CA LYS A 331 18.10 7.97 -42.31
C LYS A 331 18.87 8.17 -41.00
N ASP A 332 18.76 9.33 -40.39
CA ASP A 332 19.39 9.65 -39.09
C ASP A 332 18.78 8.82 -37.95
N MET A 333 17.46 8.63 -37.95
CA MET A 333 16.76 7.78 -36.98
C MET A 333 17.13 6.31 -37.13
N TRP A 334 17.24 5.79 -38.36
CA TRP A 334 17.73 4.43 -38.60
C TRP A 334 19.17 4.25 -38.12
N LYS A 335 20.05 5.20 -38.46
CA LYS A 335 21.47 5.16 -38.05
C LYS A 335 21.61 5.16 -36.53
N ALA A 336 20.75 5.88 -35.81
CA ALA A 336 20.74 5.91 -34.35
C ALA A 336 20.42 4.56 -33.69
N LEU A 337 19.79 3.63 -34.42
CA LEU A 337 19.56 2.27 -33.90
C LEU A 337 20.83 1.42 -33.88
N ALA A 338 21.87 1.80 -34.65
CA ALA A 338 23.14 1.08 -34.74
C ALA A 338 23.00 -0.45 -34.90
N LEU A 339 21.99 -0.86 -35.67
CA LEU A 339 21.64 -2.27 -35.87
C LEU A 339 22.66 -2.95 -36.79
N ASN A 340 23.10 -4.16 -36.42
CA ASN A 340 23.66 -5.08 -37.39
C ASN A 340 22.49 -5.75 -38.13
N GLU A 341 22.20 -5.29 -39.36
CA GLU A 341 21.02 -5.70 -40.11
C GLU A 341 20.99 -7.23 -40.34
N ARG A 342 22.17 -7.84 -40.51
CA ARG A 342 22.33 -9.28 -40.75
C ARG A 342 22.72 -10.08 -39.52
N TYR A 343 22.47 -9.57 -38.32
CA TYR A 343 22.74 -10.31 -37.09
C TYR A 343 22.08 -11.69 -37.12
N ARG A 344 22.90 -12.75 -36.97
CA ARG A 344 22.50 -14.17 -37.03
C ARG A 344 21.56 -14.47 -38.20
N TRP A 345 21.92 -13.98 -39.39
CA TRP A 345 21.17 -14.21 -40.62
C TRP A 345 21.24 -15.67 -41.04
N SER A 346 20.08 -16.26 -41.33
CA SER A 346 19.99 -17.66 -41.76
C SER A 346 20.52 -17.82 -43.19
N ARG A 347 21.31 -18.87 -43.41
CA ARG A 347 21.83 -19.19 -44.75
C ARG A 347 20.67 -19.39 -45.72
N GLY A 348 20.74 -18.75 -46.88
CA GLY A 348 19.72 -18.83 -47.93
C GLY A 348 18.57 -17.84 -47.80
N HIS A 349 18.40 -17.13 -46.68
CA HIS A 349 17.38 -16.08 -46.60
C HIS A 349 17.76 -14.89 -47.46
N THR A 350 16.81 -14.42 -48.26
CA THR A 350 16.99 -13.35 -49.26
C THR A 350 16.05 -12.17 -49.04
N HIS A 351 15.10 -12.32 -48.13
CA HIS A 351 14.07 -11.33 -47.79
C HIS A 351 14.08 -11.09 -46.28
N ALA A 352 13.80 -9.86 -45.85
CA ALA A 352 13.51 -9.56 -44.45
C ALA A 352 12.71 -8.28 -44.25
N ASP A 353 11.95 -8.25 -43.17
CA ASP A 353 11.23 -7.08 -42.67
C ASP A 353 11.64 -6.79 -41.23
N TYR A 354 11.81 -5.50 -40.92
CA TYR A 354 12.21 -5.01 -39.61
C TYR A 354 11.10 -4.13 -39.05
N TRP A 355 10.65 -4.40 -37.83
CA TRP A 355 9.63 -3.59 -37.16
C TRP A 355 9.95 -3.42 -35.68
N ILE A 356 9.31 -2.44 -35.06
CA ILE A 356 9.43 -2.24 -33.61
C ILE A 356 8.51 -3.24 -32.91
N GLN A 357 9.11 -4.14 -32.14
CA GLN A 357 8.38 -5.09 -31.31
C GLN A 357 7.91 -4.43 -30.01
N LYS A 358 8.75 -3.59 -29.41
CA LYS A 358 8.46 -2.94 -28.12
C LYS A 358 9.21 -1.62 -27.99
N LEU A 359 8.52 -0.61 -27.49
CA LEU A 359 9.13 0.61 -26.93
C LEU A 359 8.87 0.61 -25.43
N TYR A 360 9.86 0.96 -24.63
CA TYR A 360 9.67 1.18 -23.20
C TYR A 360 10.72 2.12 -22.63
N SER A 361 10.42 2.73 -21.49
CA SER A 361 11.34 3.57 -20.73
C SER A 361 11.71 2.89 -19.41
N LYS A 362 12.87 3.26 -18.87
CA LYS A 362 13.25 2.98 -17.47
C LYS A 362 13.53 4.31 -16.78
N THR A 363 12.94 4.50 -15.61
CA THR A 363 13.02 5.76 -14.86
C THR A 363 13.79 5.57 -13.56
N PHE A 364 14.63 6.54 -13.24
CA PHE A 364 15.52 6.47 -12.09
C PHE A 364 15.62 7.81 -11.38
N HIS A 365 15.73 7.76 -10.05
CA HIS A 365 16.05 8.90 -9.20
C HIS A 365 17.32 8.64 -8.39
N LYS A 366 17.96 9.72 -7.98
CA LYS A 366 18.89 9.77 -6.86
C LYS A 366 18.36 10.69 -5.79
N TYR A 367 18.64 10.37 -4.54
CA TYR A 367 18.20 11.16 -3.41
C TYR A 367 19.37 11.56 -2.53
N VAL A 368 19.19 12.70 -1.84
CA VAL A 368 19.91 12.99 -0.61
C VAL A 368 18.91 12.80 0.52
N GLU A 369 19.18 11.83 1.37
CA GLU A 369 18.39 11.51 2.57
C GLU A 369 19.11 12.13 3.77
N ILE A 370 18.39 12.98 4.50
CA ILE A 370 18.88 13.65 5.69
C ILE A 370 18.07 13.09 6.84
N GLU A 371 18.71 12.42 7.79
CA GLU A 371 18.06 11.89 8.99
C GLU A 371 18.88 12.29 10.20
N ASN A 372 18.24 12.92 11.20
CA ASN A 372 18.87 13.34 12.44
C ASN A 372 20.29 13.88 12.24
N ASP A 373 20.39 14.91 11.39
CA ASP A 373 21.60 15.70 11.20
C ASP A 373 22.70 15.03 10.36
N GLN A 374 22.43 13.85 9.82
CA GLN A 374 23.32 13.14 8.90
C GLN A 374 22.72 13.08 7.50
N SER A 375 23.53 13.37 6.49
CA SER A 375 23.13 13.22 5.09
C SER A 375 23.77 12.00 4.44
N LYS A 376 23.00 11.27 3.64
CA LYS A 376 23.46 10.20 2.78
C LYS A 376 22.94 10.41 1.37
N GLU A 377 23.83 10.33 0.39
CA GLU A 377 23.44 10.31 -1.02
C GLU A 377 23.22 8.85 -1.47
N THR A 378 22.13 8.61 -2.20
CA THR A 378 21.81 7.27 -2.71
C THR A 378 22.47 7.03 -4.07
N GLY A 379 22.63 5.75 -4.42
CA GLY A 379 22.82 5.34 -5.81
C GLY A 379 21.57 5.62 -6.66
N TRP A 380 21.65 5.31 -7.95
CA TRP A 380 20.47 5.33 -8.83
C TRP A 380 19.48 4.25 -8.39
N GLN A 381 18.25 4.68 -8.09
CA GLN A 381 17.16 3.79 -7.72
C GLN A 381 16.12 3.79 -8.83
N SER A 382 15.72 2.60 -9.30
CA SER A 382 14.62 2.46 -10.24
C SER A 382 13.32 2.89 -9.55
N VAL A 383 12.52 3.68 -10.24
CA VAL A 383 11.19 4.11 -9.76
C VAL A 383 10.13 3.71 -10.79
N SER A 384 8.86 3.75 -10.40
CA SER A 384 7.78 3.60 -11.37
C SER A 384 7.71 4.85 -12.25
N GLU A 385 7.30 4.68 -13.50
CA GLU A 385 7.14 5.81 -14.42
C GLU A 385 6.16 6.85 -13.88
N THR A 386 5.05 6.41 -13.27
CA THR A 386 4.09 7.30 -12.60
C THR A 386 4.75 8.14 -11.50
N TYR A 387 5.60 7.54 -10.66
CA TYR A 387 6.29 8.26 -9.60
C TYR A 387 7.35 9.22 -10.15
N PHE A 388 8.09 8.82 -11.19
CA PHE A 388 9.04 9.68 -11.88
C PHE A 388 8.35 10.95 -12.38
N TRP A 389 7.25 10.81 -13.12
CA TRP A 389 6.53 11.95 -13.67
C TRP A 389 5.88 12.82 -12.60
N LYS A 390 5.41 12.23 -11.49
CA LYS A 390 4.92 13.00 -10.33
C LYS A 390 6.02 13.90 -9.73
N GLN A 391 7.27 13.45 -9.77
CA GLN A 391 8.41 14.17 -9.19
C GLN A 391 9.24 14.93 -10.22
N TYR A 392 8.86 14.90 -11.49
CA TYR A 392 9.66 15.44 -12.59
C TYR A 392 10.00 16.92 -12.40
N ASP A 393 9.08 17.68 -11.83
CA ASP A 393 9.22 19.12 -11.60
C ASP A 393 9.98 19.46 -10.30
N ASN A 394 10.35 18.44 -9.50
CA ASN A 394 10.82 18.59 -8.12
C ASN A 394 12.34 18.41 -7.94
N LEU A 395 13.14 18.53 -9.00
CA LEU A 395 14.60 18.43 -8.88
C LEU A 395 15.13 19.51 -7.91
N GLY A 396 15.95 19.08 -6.96
CA GLY A 396 16.49 19.92 -5.90
C GLY A 396 15.52 20.24 -4.76
N MET A 397 14.30 19.69 -4.79
CA MET A 397 13.28 19.91 -3.75
C MET A 397 13.29 18.77 -2.73
N ALA A 398 12.87 19.10 -1.50
CA ALA A 398 12.46 18.09 -0.55
C ALA A 398 11.11 17.52 -0.99
N ILE A 399 11.08 16.24 -1.37
CA ILE A 399 9.88 15.53 -1.81
C ILE A 399 9.20 14.79 -0.67
N ILE A 400 9.92 14.59 0.44
CA ILE A 400 9.36 14.14 1.72
C ILE A 400 10.06 14.94 2.82
N THR A 401 9.32 15.42 3.80
CA THR A 401 9.86 16.06 5.00
C THR A 401 9.02 15.67 6.22
N LYS A 402 9.64 15.03 7.20
CA LYS A 402 9.06 14.86 8.53
C LYS A 402 9.84 15.71 9.54
N PRO A 403 9.29 16.86 9.96
CA PRO A 403 9.90 17.65 11.01
C PRO A 403 9.85 16.89 12.35
N TYR A 404 10.66 17.32 13.29
CA TYR A 404 10.71 16.79 14.65
C TYR A 404 9.43 17.16 15.41
N GLY A 405 8.97 16.27 16.29
CA GLY A 405 7.72 16.45 17.02
C GLY A 405 6.47 16.15 16.18
N PHE A 406 6.63 15.51 15.02
CA PHE A 406 5.55 15.06 14.15
C PHE A 406 5.58 13.55 13.99
N TYR A 407 4.40 12.95 13.80
CA TYR A 407 4.29 11.52 13.52
C TYR A 407 4.58 11.22 12.05
N GLU A 408 4.69 9.94 11.68
CA GLU A 408 4.93 9.56 10.28
C GLU A 408 3.78 9.97 9.35
N GLU A 409 2.54 9.91 9.83
CA GLU A 409 1.36 10.36 9.06
C GLU A 409 1.31 11.88 8.85
N ASP A 410 2.05 12.64 9.67
CA ASP A 410 2.17 14.09 9.56
C ASP A 410 3.30 14.49 8.58
N ALA A 411 4.00 13.52 7.98
CA ALA A 411 5.07 13.79 7.04
C ALA A 411 4.53 14.51 5.80
N ILE A 412 5.24 15.57 5.40
CA ILE A 412 4.90 16.41 4.26
C ILE A 412 5.43 15.72 3.00
N SER A 413 4.52 15.24 2.14
CA SER A 413 4.85 14.64 0.85
C SER A 413 4.74 15.60 -0.34
N ASP A 414 4.27 16.82 -0.10
CA ASP A 414 4.26 17.89 -1.10
C ASP A 414 5.68 18.44 -1.27
N ALA A 415 6.14 18.55 -2.52
CA ALA A 415 7.49 19.02 -2.76
C ALA A 415 7.65 20.48 -2.36
N GLN A 416 8.76 20.79 -1.69
CA GLN A 416 9.04 22.11 -1.15
C GLN A 416 10.54 22.39 -1.10
N PRO A 417 10.96 23.66 -0.98
CA PRO A 417 12.37 24.00 -0.88
C PRO A 417 12.97 23.32 0.36
N VAL A 418 14.18 22.78 0.22
CA VAL A 418 14.81 21.97 1.28
C VAL A 418 14.92 22.77 2.58
N GLY A 419 14.46 22.17 3.68
CA GLY A 419 14.46 22.79 5.01
C GLY A 419 13.31 23.77 5.28
N MET A 420 12.53 24.20 4.28
CA MET A 420 11.48 25.22 4.46
C MET A 420 10.47 24.85 5.57
N ALA A 421 10.02 23.60 5.63
CA ALA A 421 9.09 23.14 6.67
C ALA A 421 9.72 22.94 8.06
N THR A 422 11.03 23.11 8.19
CA THR A 422 11.75 23.04 9.48
C THR A 422 12.00 24.42 10.09
N ILE A 423 11.65 25.50 9.38
CA ILE A 423 11.75 26.88 9.85
C ILE A 423 10.71 27.11 10.94
N ALA A 424 11.12 27.72 12.07
CA ALA A 424 10.19 28.08 13.14
C ALA A 424 9.20 29.14 12.68
N GLU A 425 7.97 29.05 13.15
CA GLU A 425 7.02 30.15 13.02
C GLU A 425 7.60 31.41 13.70
N PRO A 426 7.69 32.55 12.99
CA PRO A 426 8.30 33.74 13.50
C PRO A 426 7.42 34.42 14.54
N VAL A 427 8.04 34.89 15.62
CA VAL A 427 7.44 35.82 16.57
C VAL A 427 7.86 37.23 16.17
N MET A 428 6.89 38.04 15.75
CA MET A 428 7.17 39.42 15.34
C MET A 428 7.38 40.31 16.57
N LYS A 429 8.55 40.96 16.65
CA LYS A 429 8.87 41.98 17.66
C LYS A 429 9.33 43.24 16.94
N ASP A 430 8.66 44.37 17.13
CA ASP A 430 8.99 45.65 16.48
C ASP A 430 9.16 45.56 14.95
N GLY A 431 8.31 44.76 14.29
CA GLY A 431 8.36 44.54 12.83
C GLY A 431 9.45 43.56 12.36
N VAL A 432 10.18 42.93 13.29
CA VAL A 432 11.25 41.97 13.03
C VAL A 432 10.80 40.56 13.35
N ALA A 433 11.10 39.61 12.45
CA ALA A 433 10.89 38.19 12.72
C ALA A 433 11.96 37.70 13.70
N THR A 434 11.53 37.15 14.83
CA THR A 434 12.36 36.53 15.87
C THR A 434 11.87 35.12 16.18
N GLY A 435 12.58 34.38 17.04
CA GLY A 435 12.20 33.04 17.46
C GLY A 435 13.14 31.96 16.93
N ALA A 436 13.11 30.81 17.60
CA ALA A 436 14.02 29.71 17.34
C ALA A 436 13.31 28.36 17.55
N ASN A 437 13.86 27.33 16.94
CA ASN A 437 13.54 25.94 17.24
C ASN A 437 14.84 25.11 17.21
N ARG A 438 14.75 23.79 17.29
CA ARG A 438 15.94 22.93 17.25
C ARG A 438 16.77 23.01 15.96
N TYR A 439 16.18 23.51 14.87
CA TYR A 439 16.84 23.59 13.56
C TYR A 439 17.61 24.89 13.35
N GLY A 440 17.25 25.95 14.07
CA GLY A 440 17.80 27.27 13.84
C GLY A 440 17.04 28.39 14.53
N GLU A 441 17.34 29.62 14.10
CA GLU A 441 16.74 30.84 14.62
C GLU A 441 16.57 31.91 13.54
N TRP A 442 15.60 32.80 13.75
CA TRP A 442 15.48 34.02 12.96
C TRP A 442 16.55 35.02 13.39
N ARG A 443 17.33 35.49 12.42
CA ARG A 443 18.37 36.53 12.61
C ARG A 443 18.10 37.73 11.72
N GLN A 444 18.78 38.83 12.05
CA GLN A 444 18.72 40.07 11.30
C GLN A 444 20.04 40.39 10.61
N SER A 445 19.94 41.00 9.42
CA SER A 445 21.05 41.66 8.73
C SER A 445 20.49 42.77 7.86
N ASN A 446 21.00 44.00 8.00
CA ASN A 446 20.62 45.16 7.19
C ASN A 446 19.09 45.40 7.10
N GLY A 447 18.38 45.29 8.23
CA GLY A 447 16.93 45.51 8.29
C GLY A 447 16.07 44.37 7.73
N LEU A 448 16.67 43.29 7.23
CA LEU A 448 15.96 42.11 6.73
C LEU A 448 16.12 40.92 7.68
N SER A 449 15.02 40.21 7.92
CA SER A 449 15.01 39.00 8.74
C SER A 449 15.20 37.76 7.86
N PHE A 450 16.11 36.88 8.27
CA PHE A 450 16.41 35.63 7.58
C PHE A 450 16.57 34.48 8.57
N TRP A 451 16.28 33.26 8.11
CA TRP A 451 16.44 32.06 8.91
C TRP A 451 17.90 31.57 8.89
N HIS A 452 18.44 31.33 10.08
CA HIS A 452 19.77 30.78 10.29
C HIS A 452 19.68 29.35 10.84
N TYR A 453 20.01 28.36 10.01
CA TYR A 453 20.14 26.97 10.44
C TYR A 453 21.35 26.76 11.36
N TYR A 454 21.18 26.05 12.47
CA TYR A 454 22.26 25.68 13.37
C TYR A 454 23.18 24.61 12.77
N GLY A 455 24.47 24.67 13.12
CA GLY A 455 25.46 23.59 13.02
C GLY A 455 25.22 22.56 11.92
N MET A 456 24.81 21.35 12.30
CA MET A 456 24.64 20.21 11.39
C MET A 456 23.63 20.45 10.25
N TYR A 457 22.70 21.38 10.40
CA TYR A 457 21.75 21.78 9.36
C TYR A 457 22.36 22.74 8.32
N HIS A 458 23.64 23.13 8.46
CA HIS A 458 24.37 23.85 7.43
C HIS A 458 24.41 23.12 6.08
N MET A 459 24.27 21.78 6.07
CA MET A 459 24.18 20.98 4.85
C MET A 459 23.05 21.44 3.90
N TYR A 460 21.98 22.04 4.42
CA TYR A 460 20.89 22.56 3.60
C TYR A 460 21.41 23.61 2.61
N ARG A 461 22.43 24.40 2.97
CA ARG A 461 23.07 25.38 2.06
C ARG A 461 23.67 24.70 0.82
N GLY A 462 24.26 23.52 1.00
CA GLY A 462 24.78 22.71 -0.11
C GLY A 462 23.71 22.15 -1.04
N LEU A 463 22.42 22.25 -0.67
CA LEU A 463 21.27 21.80 -1.45
C LEU A 463 20.44 22.96 -2.00
N ILE A 464 20.28 24.06 -1.26
CA ILE A 464 19.41 25.19 -1.67
C ILE A 464 20.17 26.30 -2.44
N GLY A 465 21.50 26.23 -2.50
CA GLY A 465 22.36 27.28 -3.06
C GLY A 465 22.73 28.37 -2.04
N PRO A 466 23.37 29.47 -2.47
CA PRO A 466 23.91 30.50 -1.56
C PRO A 466 22.84 31.36 -0.86
N SER A 467 21.57 31.26 -1.26
CA SER A 467 20.49 32.08 -0.71
C SER A 467 19.98 31.55 0.63
N ARG A 468 19.82 32.46 1.61
CA ARG A 468 19.14 32.19 2.89
C ARG A 468 17.64 32.41 2.72
N TYR A 469 16.81 31.70 3.47
CA TYR A 469 15.36 31.97 3.47
C TYR A 469 15.08 33.26 4.23
N GLY A 470 14.47 34.23 3.54
CA GLY A 470 13.95 35.44 4.18
C GLY A 470 12.57 35.23 4.78
N TYR A 471 12.11 36.18 5.59
CA TYR A 471 10.74 36.19 6.12
C TYR A 471 9.68 36.05 5.01
N ASN A 472 9.84 36.76 3.90
CA ASN A 472 8.90 36.70 2.77
C ASN A 472 8.84 35.31 2.10
N ASP A 473 9.94 34.55 2.13
CA ASP A 473 9.95 33.20 1.59
C ASP A 473 9.16 32.25 2.49
N TRP A 474 9.37 32.35 3.80
CA TRP A 474 8.62 31.59 4.79
C TRP A 474 7.14 31.99 4.78
N SER A 475 6.83 33.28 4.74
CA SER A 475 5.45 33.78 4.72
C SER A 475 4.69 33.28 3.49
N GLY A 476 5.32 33.35 2.30
CA GLY A 476 4.73 32.78 1.08
C GLY A 476 4.58 31.26 1.12
N TYR A 477 5.49 30.56 1.79
CA TYR A 477 5.36 29.12 2.03
C TYR A 477 4.22 28.81 2.99
N ASN A 478 4.10 29.56 4.08
CA ASN A 478 3.11 29.31 5.13
C ASN A 478 1.69 29.66 4.67
N SER A 479 1.55 30.68 3.82
CA SER A 479 0.26 31.09 3.23
C SER A 479 -0.20 30.20 2.06
N ARG A 480 0.57 29.17 1.68
CA ARG A 480 0.23 28.31 0.54
C ARG A 480 -0.99 27.44 0.86
N ARG A 481 -1.71 27.04 -0.19
CA ARG A 481 -2.67 25.95 -0.09
C ARG A 481 -1.92 24.65 0.21
N ARG A 482 -2.23 24.01 1.34
CA ARG A 482 -1.69 22.67 1.68
C ARG A 482 -2.22 21.63 0.68
N GLY A 483 -1.43 20.62 0.34
CA GLY A 483 -1.76 19.62 -0.68
C GLY A 483 -1.21 19.93 -2.08
N SER A 484 -0.34 20.93 -2.23
CA SER A 484 0.35 21.24 -3.48
C SER A 484 1.82 21.59 -3.28
N SER A 485 2.66 21.21 -4.24
CA SER A 485 4.08 21.56 -4.22
C SER A 485 4.30 23.08 -4.21
N TYR A 486 5.29 23.54 -3.46
CA TYR A 486 5.67 24.95 -3.35
C TYR A 486 7.01 25.22 -4.01
N TYR A 487 7.01 25.92 -5.14
CA TYR A 487 8.22 26.26 -5.90
C TYR A 487 8.75 27.66 -5.58
N GLY A 488 8.20 28.32 -4.57
CA GLY A 488 8.56 29.68 -4.18
C GLY A 488 7.90 30.77 -5.00
N ARG A 489 8.15 32.01 -4.60
CA ARG A 489 7.77 33.18 -5.39
C ARG A 489 8.42 33.08 -6.78
N ASN A 490 7.60 33.26 -7.81
CA ASN A 490 7.98 33.15 -9.22
C ASN A 490 8.58 31.79 -9.62
N ASN A 491 8.20 30.70 -8.94
CA ASN A 491 8.67 29.33 -9.23
C ASN A 491 10.20 29.19 -9.31
N ARG A 492 10.90 29.90 -8.42
CA ARG A 492 12.37 29.99 -8.46
C ARG A 492 13.09 28.69 -8.06
N TRP A 493 12.40 27.72 -7.45
CA TRP A 493 12.93 26.39 -7.11
C TRP A 493 12.25 25.27 -7.91
N GLY A 494 12.79 24.06 -7.86
CA GLY A 494 12.35 22.92 -8.66
C GLY A 494 13.07 22.82 -10.01
N THR A 495 12.69 21.83 -10.82
CA THR A 495 13.35 21.49 -12.10
C THR A 495 13.40 22.64 -13.08
N PHE A 496 12.44 23.56 -13.02
CA PHE A 496 12.37 24.74 -13.90
C PHE A 496 12.72 26.04 -13.19
N GLY A 497 13.16 25.97 -11.93
CA GLY A 497 13.52 27.13 -11.13
C GLY A 497 14.98 27.55 -11.33
N SER A 498 15.21 28.84 -11.53
CA SER A 498 16.56 29.41 -11.70
C SER A 498 17.47 29.18 -10.48
N SER A 499 16.90 29.17 -9.27
CA SER A 499 17.67 29.00 -8.02
C SER A 499 18.21 27.58 -7.88
N THR A 500 17.51 26.56 -8.40
CA THR A 500 17.98 25.16 -8.42
C THR A 500 19.34 25.05 -9.11
N TYR A 501 19.46 25.68 -10.29
CA TYR A 501 20.70 25.68 -11.06
C TYR A 501 21.63 26.84 -10.68
N SER A 502 21.44 27.54 -9.56
CA SER A 502 22.50 28.38 -8.99
C SER A 502 23.54 27.53 -8.24
N ASN A 503 23.17 26.29 -7.89
CA ASN A 503 24.00 25.34 -7.19
C ASN A 503 24.68 24.38 -8.20
N SER A 504 26.01 24.29 -8.11
CA SER A 504 26.84 23.48 -9.01
C SER A 504 26.48 22.00 -9.01
N ARG A 505 25.88 21.47 -7.92
CA ARG A 505 25.34 20.11 -7.85
C ARG A 505 24.34 19.84 -8.97
N TYR A 506 23.35 20.73 -9.12
CA TYR A 506 22.28 20.52 -10.09
C TYR A 506 22.64 21.01 -11.48
N GLN A 507 23.54 22.01 -11.59
CA GLN A 507 24.10 22.41 -12.89
C GLN A 507 24.84 21.25 -13.57
N ASN A 508 25.53 20.42 -12.80
CA ASN A 508 26.36 19.33 -13.30
C ASN A 508 25.69 17.95 -13.24
N SER A 509 24.40 17.89 -12.89
CA SER A 509 23.64 16.64 -12.71
C SER A 509 23.44 15.88 -14.03
N GLY A 510 23.11 14.60 -13.92
CA GLY A 510 22.74 13.78 -15.08
C GLY A 510 21.54 14.37 -15.82
N PHE A 511 20.54 14.87 -15.08
CA PHE A 511 19.40 15.58 -15.65
C PHE A 511 19.84 16.81 -16.48
N ALA A 512 20.69 17.67 -15.91
CA ALA A 512 21.10 18.92 -16.56
C ALA A 512 21.90 18.69 -17.84
N ARG A 513 22.79 17.68 -17.84
CA ARG A 513 23.56 17.29 -19.03
C ARG A 513 22.67 16.78 -20.16
N ALA A 514 21.64 16.00 -19.82
CA ALA A 514 20.70 15.46 -20.80
C ALA A 514 19.68 16.49 -21.29
N ASN A 515 19.39 17.53 -20.49
CA ASN A 515 18.32 18.51 -20.74
C ASN A 515 18.83 19.95 -20.75
N SER A 516 19.95 20.21 -21.44
CA SER A 516 20.62 21.53 -21.47
C SER A 516 19.70 22.69 -21.87
N GLY A 517 18.76 22.45 -22.79
CA GLY A 517 17.74 23.44 -23.19
C GLY A 517 16.77 23.81 -22.06
N ALA A 518 16.29 22.83 -21.28
CA ALA A 518 15.41 23.10 -20.14
C ALA A 518 16.15 23.88 -19.03
N VAL A 519 17.42 23.55 -18.78
CA VAL A 519 18.29 24.26 -17.82
C VAL A 519 18.56 25.69 -18.27
N TYR A 520 18.85 25.90 -19.56
CA TYR A 520 19.07 27.24 -20.11
C TYR A 520 17.84 28.14 -19.95
N SER A 521 16.65 27.62 -20.26
CA SER A 521 15.38 28.33 -20.07
C SER A 521 15.10 28.64 -18.60
N ALA A 522 15.32 27.67 -17.70
CA ALA A 522 15.18 27.87 -16.26
C ALA A 522 16.10 29.00 -15.73
N ARG A 523 17.34 29.09 -16.23
CA ARG A 523 18.31 30.14 -15.82
C ARG A 523 18.00 31.52 -16.38
N THR A 524 17.44 31.60 -17.58
CA THR A 524 17.21 32.87 -18.30
C THR A 524 15.83 33.47 -18.08
N GLY A 525 14.93 32.76 -17.38
CA GLY A 525 13.56 33.21 -17.12
C GLY A 525 12.68 33.30 -18.38
N LYS A 526 13.19 32.87 -19.54
CA LYS A 526 12.43 32.73 -20.78
C LYS A 526 11.70 31.38 -20.71
N GLY A 527 10.37 31.43 -20.65
CA GLY A 527 9.52 30.25 -20.44
C GLY A 527 9.94 29.07 -21.32
N ALA A 528 10.27 27.94 -20.66
CA ALA A 528 10.61 26.73 -21.37
C ALA A 528 9.34 26.15 -22.02
N SER A 529 9.22 26.25 -23.34
CA SER A 529 8.49 25.26 -24.10
C SER A 529 9.37 24.00 -24.17
N SER A 530 9.01 22.97 -23.42
CA SER A 530 9.63 21.64 -23.50
C SER A 530 9.57 21.14 -24.95
N SER A 531 10.72 20.86 -25.55
CA SER A 531 10.82 20.31 -26.91
C SER A 531 10.47 18.80 -26.93
N SER A 532 9.17 18.54 -26.84
CA SER A 532 8.46 17.29 -27.17
C SER A 532 8.80 16.03 -26.37
N VAL A 533 7.90 15.03 -26.45
CA VAL A 533 7.72 13.87 -25.57
C VAL A 533 6.54 13.98 -24.63
N ARG A 534 5.50 14.76 -24.99
CA ARG A 534 4.25 15.05 -24.25
C ARG A 534 4.40 15.96 -23.03
N GLY A 535 4.81 17.21 -23.27
CA GLY A 535 4.58 18.40 -22.44
C GLY A 535 4.91 18.28 -20.95
N ALA A 536 6.06 18.80 -20.54
CA ALA A 536 6.61 18.72 -19.19
C ALA A 536 5.84 19.53 -18.11
N SER A 537 4.61 19.12 -17.81
CA SER A 537 3.80 19.52 -16.66
C SER A 537 2.91 18.35 -16.25
N SER A 538 2.73 18.12 -14.95
CA SER A 538 1.82 17.09 -14.41
C SER A 538 0.36 17.26 -14.89
N SER A 539 -0.02 18.44 -15.42
CA SER A 539 -1.39 18.75 -15.84
C SER A 539 -1.84 18.04 -17.13
N ASN A 540 -0.94 17.52 -17.97
CA ASN A 540 -1.29 17.16 -19.36
C ASN A 540 -1.19 15.65 -19.70
N ARG A 541 -1.12 14.72 -18.72
CA ARG A 541 -0.87 13.29 -19.00
C ARG A 541 -1.92 12.28 -18.48
N ASN A 542 -3.22 12.60 -18.54
CA ASN A 542 -4.30 11.62 -18.32
C ASN A 542 -4.54 10.65 -19.52
N ARG A 543 -3.48 10.19 -20.20
CA ARG A 543 -3.57 9.14 -21.22
C ARG A 543 -2.36 8.23 -21.09
N GLY A 544 -2.54 7.14 -20.34
CA GLY A 544 -1.56 6.06 -20.24
C GLY A 544 -1.28 5.44 -21.62
N PRO A 545 -0.16 4.70 -21.76
CA PRO A 545 0.15 4.01 -22.99
C PRO A 545 -0.99 3.05 -23.32
N SER A 546 -1.61 3.22 -24.50
CA SER A 546 -2.44 2.17 -25.07
C SER A 546 -1.56 0.93 -25.18
N SER A 547 -1.87 -0.08 -24.38
CA SER A 547 -1.52 -1.45 -24.69
C SER A 547 -1.96 -1.68 -26.13
N ARG A 548 -1.03 -1.65 -27.08
CA ARG A 548 -1.24 -2.25 -28.39
C ARG A 548 -1.25 -3.74 -28.14
N GLY A 549 -2.44 -4.22 -27.77
CA GLY A 549 -2.78 -5.63 -27.86
C GLY A 549 -2.50 -6.07 -29.29
N LYS A 550 -1.77 -7.18 -29.39
CA LYS A 550 -2.09 -8.18 -30.40
C LYS A 550 -2.97 -9.20 -29.72
#